data_AF-L0A2N4-F1
#
_entry.id   AF-L0A2N4-F1
#
_cell.length_a   1.000
_cell.length_b   1.000
_cell.length_c   1.000
_cell.angle_alpha   90.00
_cell.angle_beta   90.00
_cell.angle_gamma   90.00
#
_symmetry.space_group_name_H-M   'P 1'
#
loop_
_entity.id
_entity.type
_entity.pdbx_description
1 polymer ?
#
loop_
_entity_poly.entity_id
_entity_poly.type
_entity_poly.pdbx_seq_one_letter_code
_entity_poly.pdbx_strand_id
1 'polypeptide(L)'
;MNLFPPWRHFPATKTGYGDGVTDPNSITAHFDEVSIPATITALEGGGGYMRVTLNWQNTAFSPAPGMESELEMHDGGRFRVTLLEQITDTGKTSAEFRMKLLGRGRG
;
A
#
# COMPACT_ATOMS: atom_id res chain seq x y z
N MET A 1 -44.52 -27.48 5.18
CA MET A 1 -43.30 -28.27 4.85
C MET A 1 -42.58 -27.54 3.74
N ASN A 2 -41.43 -26.94 4.05
CA ASN A 2 -40.66 -26.13 3.10
C ASN A 2 -39.99 -27.01 2.05
N LEU A 3 -40.25 -26.67 0.79
CA LEU A 3 -39.55 -27.11 -0.40
C LEU A 3 -38.23 -26.32 -0.50
N PHE A 4 -37.09 -27.00 -0.54
CA PHE A 4 -35.81 -26.39 -0.96
C PHE A 4 -35.35 -27.04 -2.27
N PRO A 5 -35.05 -26.25 -3.31
CA PRO A 5 -34.15 -26.66 -4.38
C PRO A 5 -32.83 -25.85 -4.37
N PRO A 6 -31.81 -26.33 -5.10
CA PRO A 6 -30.40 -26.11 -4.76
C PRO A 6 -29.70 -25.15 -5.71
N TRP A 7 -29.70 -23.84 -5.44
CA TRP A 7 -28.85 -22.90 -6.17
C TRP A 7 -28.46 -21.74 -5.26
N ARG A 8 -27.31 -21.88 -4.58
CA ARG A 8 -26.59 -20.72 -4.05
C ARG A 8 -25.49 -20.39 -5.04
N HIS A 9 -25.83 -19.54 -6.00
CA HIS A 9 -24.86 -18.71 -6.69
C HIS A 9 -24.09 -17.97 -5.58
N PHE A 10 -22.83 -18.33 -5.36
CA PHE A 10 -21.92 -17.40 -4.70
C PHE A 10 -21.87 -16.20 -5.64
N PRO A 11 -22.25 -14.98 -5.24
CA PRO A 11 -21.82 -13.83 -6.01
C PRO A 11 -20.30 -13.90 -5.95
N ALA A 12 -19.69 -14.19 -7.10
CA ALA A 12 -18.27 -14.00 -7.30
C ALA A 12 -17.94 -12.64 -6.71
N THR A 13 -17.07 -12.63 -5.71
CA THR A 13 -16.48 -11.41 -5.19
C THR A 13 -15.80 -10.77 -6.39
N LYS A 14 -16.51 -9.87 -7.05
CA LYS A 14 -15.95 -8.95 -8.01
C LYS A 14 -15.14 -7.99 -7.16
N THR A 15 -13.96 -8.43 -6.73
CA THR A 15 -12.86 -7.52 -6.41
C THR A 15 -12.74 -6.67 -7.66
N GLY A 16 -13.27 -5.45 -7.60
CA GLY A 16 -13.24 -4.51 -8.70
C GLY A 16 -11.79 -4.12 -8.96
N TYR A 17 -11.04 -4.97 -9.65
CA TYR A 17 -10.02 -4.53 -10.58
C TYR A 17 -10.80 -4.02 -11.80
N GLY A 18 -11.13 -2.74 -11.75
CA GLY A 18 -11.71 -2.03 -12.88
C GLY A 18 -10.72 -2.04 -14.05
N ASP A 19 -11.23 -2.41 -15.21
CA ASP A 19 -10.79 -1.98 -16.54
C ASP A 19 -9.71 -0.89 -16.54
N GLY A 20 -8.45 -1.30 -16.74
CA GLY A 20 -7.50 -0.60 -17.61
C GLY A 20 -6.95 0.76 -17.18
N VAL A 21 -7.18 1.24 -15.96
CA VAL A 21 -6.51 2.43 -15.43
C VAL A 21 -5.79 2.04 -14.16
N THR A 22 -4.48 1.80 -14.26
CA THR A 22 -3.67 1.64 -13.06
C THR A 22 -3.70 2.96 -12.28
N ASP A 23 -4.18 2.91 -11.04
CA ASP A 23 -4.17 4.09 -10.18
C ASP A 23 -2.72 4.55 -10.01
N PRO A 24 -2.35 5.76 -10.46
CA PRO A 24 -0.97 6.23 -10.41
C PRO A 24 -0.46 6.42 -8.98
N ASN A 25 -1.36 6.51 -8.00
CA ASN A 25 -1.03 6.58 -6.59
C ASN A 25 -0.91 5.20 -5.93
N SER A 26 -1.30 4.13 -6.62
CA SER A 26 -1.12 2.76 -6.15
C SER A 26 0.31 2.30 -6.39
N ILE A 27 0.96 1.89 -5.31
CA ILE A 27 2.36 1.49 -5.26
C ILE A 27 2.53 0.27 -4.37
N THR A 28 3.68 -0.38 -4.47
CA THR A 28 4.09 -1.44 -3.56
C THR A 28 5.28 -0.96 -2.74
N ALA A 29 5.20 -1.01 -1.42
CA ALA A 29 6.32 -0.71 -0.55
C ALA A 29 7.03 -2.00 -0.17
N HIS A 30 8.32 -2.08 -0.46
CA HIS A 30 9.20 -3.21 -0.14
C HIS A 30 10.03 -2.87 1.09
N PHE A 31 9.89 -3.70 2.11
CA PHE A 31 10.68 -3.68 3.35
C PHE A 31 11.44 -5.01 3.43
N ASP A 32 12.71 -5.00 3.03
CA ASP A 32 13.53 -6.20 2.89
C ASP A 32 12.82 -7.30 2.05
N GLU A 33 12.33 -8.36 2.69
CA GLU A 33 11.62 -9.49 2.04
C GLU A 33 10.08 -9.32 2.05
N VAL A 34 9.58 -8.22 2.59
CA VAL A 34 8.15 -7.98 2.78
C VAL A 34 7.65 -6.90 1.81
N SER A 35 6.80 -7.31 0.88
CA SER A 35 6.10 -6.39 -0.03
C SER A 35 4.70 -6.09 0.50
N ILE A 36 4.37 -4.81 0.67
CA ILE A 36 3.05 -4.39 1.15
C ILE A 36 2.39 -3.41 0.17
N PRO A 37 1.10 -3.59 -0.13
CA PRO A 37 0.33 -2.61 -0.87
C PRO A 37 0.34 -1.25 -0.16
N ALA A 38 0.47 -0.19 -0.96
CA ALA A 38 0.51 1.16 -0.45
C ALA A 38 -0.15 2.16 -1.41
N THR A 39 -0.58 3.30 -0.87
CA THR A 39 -1.21 4.38 -1.63
C THR A 39 -0.59 5.71 -1.24
N ILE A 40 -0.12 6.47 -2.23
CA ILE A 40 0.33 7.85 -2.02
C ILE A 40 -0.90 8.72 -1.78
N THR A 41 -1.02 9.29 -0.57
CA THR A 41 -2.14 10.15 -0.19
C THR A 41 -1.83 11.63 -0.43
N ALA A 42 -0.56 12.03 -0.33
CA ALA A 42 -0.12 13.39 -0.64
C ALA A 42 1.36 13.47 -1.00
N LEU A 43 1.72 14.46 -1.81
CA LEU A 43 3.11 14.87 -2.02
C LEU A 43 3.33 16.21 -1.30
N GLU A 44 4.21 16.22 -0.31
CA GLU A 44 4.47 17.38 0.53
C GLU A 44 5.67 18.19 -0.02
N GLY A 45 5.39 19.00 -1.06
CA GLY A 45 6.27 20.08 -1.54
C GLY A 45 7.66 19.67 -2.05
N GLY A 46 8.52 20.68 -2.30
CA GLY A 46 9.83 20.55 -2.96
C GLY A 46 10.95 19.87 -2.16
N GLY A 47 10.64 19.26 -1.01
CA GLY A 47 11.61 18.59 -0.14
C GLY A 47 11.70 17.07 -0.31
N GLY A 48 10.92 16.50 -1.23
CA GLY A 48 10.84 15.05 -1.43
C GLY A 48 10.08 14.32 -0.31
N TYR A 49 9.16 15.02 0.38
CA TYR A 49 8.31 14.40 1.39
C TYR A 49 7.00 13.93 0.77
N MET A 50 6.47 12.83 1.28
CA MET A 50 5.20 12.27 0.82
C MET A 50 4.45 11.62 1.98
N ARG A 51 3.13 11.56 1.87
CA ARG A 51 2.27 10.79 2.76
C ARG A 51 1.84 9.53 2.02
N VAL A 52 2.02 8.40 2.68
CA VAL A 52 1.73 7.09 2.12
C VAL A 52 0.96 6.28 3.15
N THR A 53 -0.20 5.79 2.76
CA THR A 53 -0.92 4.78 3.51
C THR A 53 -0.35 3.42 3.17
N LEU A 54 0.19 2.72 4.17
CA LEU A 54 0.67 1.36 4.06
C LEU A 54 -0.43 0.41 4.54
N ASN A 55 -0.68 -0.67 3.81
CA ASN A 55 -1.63 -1.71 4.19
C ASN A 55 -0.92 -3.06 4.26
N TRP A 56 -0.50 -3.44 5.46
CA TRP A 56 0.21 -4.70 5.70
C TRP A 56 -0.76 -5.73 6.31
N GLN A 57 -1.33 -6.59 5.46
CA GLN A 57 -2.31 -7.60 5.90
C GLN A 57 -1.76 -8.58 6.95
N ASN A 58 -0.43 -8.73 7.04
CA ASN A 58 0.26 -9.60 7.98
C ASN A 58 0.63 -8.86 9.26
N THR A 59 -0.01 -9.20 10.38
CA THR A 59 0.26 -8.60 11.70
C THR A 59 1.62 -8.95 12.30
N ALA A 60 2.37 -9.89 11.73
CA ALA A 60 3.71 -10.24 12.20
C ALA A 60 4.77 -9.19 11.82
N PHE A 61 4.46 -8.32 10.85
CA PHE A 61 5.29 -7.19 10.47
C PHE A 61 4.53 -5.91 10.78
N SER A 62 5.22 -4.88 11.27
CA SER A 62 4.64 -3.56 11.50
C SER A 62 5.64 -2.50 11.07
N PRO A 63 5.35 -1.73 10.01
CA PRO A 63 6.17 -0.58 9.64
C PRO A 63 6.26 0.42 10.79
N ALA A 64 7.44 1.00 10.99
CA ALA A 64 7.68 1.98 12.04
C ALA A 64 8.57 3.13 11.54
N PRO A 65 8.50 4.32 12.15
CA PRO A 65 9.45 5.40 11.89
C PRO A 65 10.90 4.95 12.06
N GLY A 66 11.78 5.45 11.19
CA GLY A 66 13.20 5.09 11.11
C GLY A 66 13.50 3.93 10.16
N MET A 67 12.49 3.18 9.72
CA MET A 67 12.68 2.13 8.71
C MET A 67 12.87 2.74 7.31
N GLU A 68 13.68 2.08 6.50
CA GLU A 68 13.79 2.35 5.06
C GLU A 68 12.91 1.39 4.28
N SER A 69 12.41 1.85 3.13
CA SER A 69 11.70 1.02 2.17
C SER A 69 11.96 1.45 0.74
N GLU A 70 11.68 0.55 -0.20
CA GLU A 70 11.62 0.88 -1.61
C GLU A 70 10.16 0.93 -2.08
N LEU A 71 9.75 2.07 -2.62
CA LEU A 71 8.43 2.23 -3.25
C LEU A 71 8.55 1.87 -4.73
N GLU A 72 7.82 0.85 -5.15
CA GLU A 72 7.67 0.42 -6.53
C GLU A 72 6.35 0.94 -7.11
N MET A 73 6.45 1.70 -8.19
CA MET A 73 5.33 2.19 -8.97
C MET A 73 4.83 1.12 -9.94
N HIS A 74 3.62 1.32 -10.47
CA HIS A 74 3.04 0.42 -11.45
C HIS A 74 3.80 0.30 -12.78
N ASP A 75 4.66 1.28 -13.10
CA ASP A 75 5.53 1.26 -14.28
C ASP A 75 6.87 0.54 -14.02
N GLY A 76 7.04 -0.03 -12.82
CA GLY A 76 8.27 -0.68 -12.36
C GLY A 76 9.32 0.29 -11.82
N GLY A 77 9.05 1.60 -11.80
CA GLY A 77 9.92 2.60 -11.20
C GLY A 77 10.06 2.41 -9.70
N ARG A 78 11.30 2.38 -9.19
CA ARG A 78 11.59 2.21 -7.76
C ARG A 78 12.24 3.44 -7.14
N PHE A 79 11.88 3.73 -5.90
CA PHE A 79 12.37 4.87 -5.13
C PHE A 79 12.69 4.48 -3.69
N ARG A 80 13.87 4.86 -3.18
CA ARG A 80 14.21 4.65 -1.77
C ARG A 80 13.61 5.75 -0.92
N VAL A 81 12.95 5.35 0.16
CA VAL A 81 12.37 6.27 1.13
C VAL A 81 12.71 5.83 2.55
N THR A 82 12.58 6.75 3.50
CA THR A 82 12.58 6.46 4.93
C THR A 82 11.26 6.90 5.54
N LEU A 83 10.71 6.08 6.45
CA LEU A 83 9.54 6.41 7.24
C LEU A 83 9.96 7.38 8.34
N LEU A 84 9.38 8.58 8.38
CA LEU A 84 9.74 9.60 9.37
C LEU A 84 8.78 9.66 10.54
N GLU A 85 7.48 9.57 10.26
CA GLU A 85 6.44 9.80 11.24
C GLU A 85 5.20 9.01 10.86
N GLN A 86 4.56 8.36 11.83
CA GLN A 86 3.22 7.82 11.65
C GLN A 86 2.21 8.93 11.95
N ILE A 87 1.44 9.34 10.93
CA ILE A 87 0.48 10.44 11.04
C ILE A 87 -0.82 9.94 11.67
N THR A 88 -1.34 8.84 11.13
CA THR A 88 -2.65 8.30 11.53
C THR A 88 -2.56 6.79 11.60
N ASP A 89 -3.00 6.24 12.73
CA ASP A 89 -3.35 4.82 12.81
C ASP A 89 -4.75 4.63 12.21
N THR A 90 -4.84 3.94 11.08
CA THR A 90 -6.10 3.68 10.37
C THR A 90 -6.68 2.30 10.74
N GLY A 91 -5.99 1.55 11.60
CA GLY A 91 -6.35 0.21 12.05
C GLY A 91 -5.12 -0.69 12.25
N LYS A 92 -5.35 -1.90 12.79
CA LYS A 92 -4.27 -2.84 13.18
C LYS A 92 -3.28 -3.23 12.08
N THR A 93 -3.64 -3.02 10.82
CA THR A 93 -2.89 -3.45 9.63
C THR A 93 -2.78 -2.33 8.58
N SER A 94 -3.09 -1.09 8.97
CA SER A 94 -3.05 0.06 8.06
C SER A 94 -2.73 1.34 8.82
N ALA A 95 -1.71 2.06 8.37
CA ALA A 95 -1.39 3.37 8.89
C ALA A 95 -0.82 4.27 7.80
N GLU A 96 -0.99 5.57 8.01
CA GLU A 96 -0.43 6.58 7.16
C GLU A 96 0.88 7.10 7.73
N PHE A 97 1.92 7.12 6.90
CA PHE A 97 3.24 7.60 7.27
C PHE A 97 3.64 8.80 6.41
N ARG A 98 4.30 9.77 7.03
CA ARG A 98 5.16 10.72 6.34
C ARG A 98 6.47 10.01 6.02
N MET A 99 6.82 10.00 4.75
CA MET A 99 8.05 9.41 4.23
C MET A 99 8.89 10.47 3.53
N LYS A 100 10.21 10.27 3.51
CA LYS A 100 11.15 11.12 2.78
C LYS A 100 11.85 10.32 1.70
N LEU A 101 11.84 10.87 0.49
CA LEU A 101 12.60 10.38 -0.65
C LEU A 101 14.10 10.54 -0.39
N LEU A 102 14.81 9.43 -0.47
CA LEU A 102 16.26 9.36 -0.36
C LEU A 102 16.93 9.32 -1.74
N GLY A 103 16.24 8.79 -2.74
CA GLY A 103 16.74 8.71 -4.12
C GLY A 103 16.04 7.65 -4.94
N ARG A 104 16.64 7.31 -6.09
CA ARG A 104 16.15 6.22 -6.96
C ARG A 104 16.51 4.86 -6.34
N GLY A 105 15.55 3.93 -6.36
CA GLY A 105 15.72 2.54 -5.91
C GLY A 105 16.56 1.71 -6.86
N ARG A 106 17.01 0.54 -6.40
CA ARG A 106 17.75 -0.40 -7.25
C ARG A 106 16.77 -1.23 -8.09
N GLY A 107 16.89 -1.10 -9.40
CA GLY A 107 16.21 -1.96 -10.38
C GLY A 107 17.06 -3.16 -10.76
#